data_AF-A0A4Y2MF04-F1
#
_entry.id   AF-A0A4Y2MF04-F1
#
_cell.length_a   1.000
_cell.length_b   1.000
_cell.length_c   1.000
_cell.angle_alpha   90.00
_cell.angle_beta   90.00
_cell.angle_gamma   90.00
#
_symmetry.space_group_name_H-M   'P 1'
#
loop_
_entity.id
_entity.type
_entity.pdbx_description
1 polymer ?
#
loop_
_entity_poly.entity_id
_entity_poly.type
_entity_poly.pdbx_seq_one_letter_code
_entity_poly.pdbx_strand_id
1 'polypeptide(L)'
;MYTDSIDDEQWENMKKLYFVADKYEMLSLKNKCVSFLKTNLSIPNVCEALLLSDLHQDGDMKTAVLDFISEYDSAVFASEEWKELENNNSSSVINVLREFCCNKRFK
;
A
#
# COMPACT_ATOMS: atom_id res chain seq x y z
N MET A 1 -24.99 12.81 -8.62
CA MET A 1 -23.74 13.40 -8.09
C MET A 1 -22.85 12.22 -7.76
N TYR A 2 -21.96 11.87 -8.70
CA TYR A 2 -21.01 10.78 -8.53
C TYR A 2 -19.81 11.38 -7.82
N THR A 3 -19.66 11.09 -6.53
CA THR A 3 -18.47 11.48 -5.78
C THR A 3 -17.33 10.58 -6.23
N ASP A 4 -16.46 11.13 -7.07
CA ASP A 4 -15.17 10.61 -7.53
C ASP A 4 -14.12 10.54 -6.40
N SER A 5 -14.59 10.41 -5.17
CA SER A 5 -13.78 10.29 -3.96
C SER A 5 -14.17 8.98 -3.32
N ILE A 6 -13.22 8.04 -3.27
CA ILE A 6 -13.36 6.82 -2.48
C ILE A 6 -13.67 7.28 -1.06
N ASP A 7 -14.89 7.06 -0.59
CA ASP A 7 -15.20 7.27 0.83
C ASP A 7 -14.28 6.34 1.63
N ASP A 8 -13.67 6.84 2.71
CA ASP A 8 -12.78 6.07 3.59
C ASP A 8 -13.41 4.72 4.01
N GLU A 9 -14.75 4.68 4.08
CA GLU A 9 -15.54 3.48 4.31
C GLU A 9 -15.31 2.36 3.28
N GLN A 10 -15.18 2.70 1.99
CA GLN A 10 -14.91 1.72 0.93
C GLN A 10 -13.51 1.13 1.03
N TRP A 11 -12.51 1.96 1.38
CA TRP A 11 -11.15 1.50 1.63
C TRP A 11 -11.12 0.53 2.82
N GLU A 12 -11.73 0.89 3.94
CA GLU A 12 -11.85 0.04 5.13
C GLU A 12 -12.54 -1.30 4.84
N ASN A 13 -13.66 -1.25 4.12
CA ASN A 13 -14.39 -2.45 3.74
C ASN A 13 -13.57 -3.36 2.82
N MET A 14 -12.84 -2.77 1.87
CA MET A 14 -11.97 -3.52 0.96
C MET A 14 -10.81 -4.18 1.71
N LYS A 15 -10.18 -3.48 2.66
CA LYS A 15 -9.13 -4.06 3.52
C LYS A 15 -9.63 -5.24 4.33
N LYS A 16 -10.81 -5.12 4.96
CA LYS A 16 -11.41 -6.23 5.71
C LYS A 16 -11.68 -7.42 4.81
N LEU A 17 -12.20 -7.18 3.60
CA LEU A 17 -12.46 -8.24 2.64
C LEU A 17 -11.17 -8.89 2.15
N TYR A 18 -10.12 -8.10 1.93
CA TYR A 18 -8.78 -8.59 1.59
C TYR A 18 -8.22 -9.50 2.68
N PHE A 19 -8.31 -9.08 3.96
CA PHE A 19 -7.87 -9.89 5.09
C PHE A 19 -8.64 -11.21 5.20
N VAL A 20 -9.96 -11.18 5.03
CA VAL A 20 -10.80 -12.39 5.00
C VAL A 20 -10.42 -13.27 3.81
N ALA A 21 -10.26 -12.70 2.62
CA ALA A 21 -9.89 -13.45 1.43
C ALA A 21 -8.54 -14.15 1.59
N ASP A 22 -7.56 -13.47 2.18
CA ASP A 22 -6.24 -14.06 2.47
C ASP A 22 -6.33 -15.16 3.54
N LYS A 23 -7.04 -14.90 4.66
CA LYS A 23 -7.23 -15.87 5.75
C LYS A 23 -7.92 -17.17 5.30
N TYR A 24 -8.85 -17.08 4.36
CA TYR A 24 -9.57 -18.23 3.82
C TYR A 24 -8.99 -18.72 2.47
N GLU A 25 -7.81 -18.24 2.08
CA GLU A 25 -7.10 -18.61 0.85
C GLU A 25 -7.95 -18.49 -0.43
N MET A 26 -8.91 -17.55 -0.43
CA MET A 26 -9.77 -17.27 -1.57
C MET A 26 -9.04 -16.38 -2.58
N LEU A 27 -8.10 -16.97 -3.32
CA LEU A 27 -7.24 -16.28 -4.31
C LEU A 27 -8.02 -15.40 -5.30
N SER A 28 -9.16 -15.87 -5.81
CA SER A 28 -9.97 -15.11 -6.77
C SER A 28 -10.60 -13.86 -6.16
N LEU A 29 -10.98 -13.93 -4.88
CA LEU A 29 -11.49 -12.78 -4.13
C LEU A 29 -10.34 -11.85 -3.76
N LYS A 30 -9.22 -12.40 -3.28
CA LYS A 30 -8.00 -11.64 -2.96
C LYS A 30 -7.56 -10.80 -4.15
N ASN A 31 -7.47 -11.38 -5.34
CA ASN A 31 -7.06 -10.68 -6.56
C ASN A 31 -7.99 -9.51 -6.93
N LYS A 32 -9.31 -9.67 -6.72
CA LYS A 32 -10.28 -8.57 -6.92
C LYS A 32 -10.06 -7.45 -5.91
N CYS A 33 -9.81 -7.81 -4.64
CA CYS A 33 -9.51 -6.84 -3.59
C CYS A 33 -8.24 -6.05 -3.91
N VAL A 34 -7.17 -6.76 -4.29
CA VAL A 34 -5.89 -6.16 -4.68
C VAL A 34 -6.07 -5.23 -5.88
N SER A 35 -6.81 -5.64 -6.91
CA SER A 35 -7.08 -4.79 -8.07
C SER A 35 -7.76 -3.48 -7.68
N PHE A 36 -8.73 -3.52 -6.76
CA PHE A 36 -9.40 -2.32 -6.26
C PHE A 36 -8.48 -1.46 -5.40
N LEU A 37 -7.71 -2.06 -4.49
CA LEU A 37 -6.78 -1.31 -3.63
C LEU A 37 -5.72 -0.59 -4.48
N LYS A 38 -5.20 -1.25 -5.53
CA LYS A 38 -4.24 -0.68 -6.47
C LYS A 38 -4.77 0.56 -7.19
N THR A 39 -6.01 0.52 -7.69
CA THR A 39 -6.59 1.65 -8.43
C THR A 39 -6.93 2.85 -7.55
N ASN A 40 -6.98 2.63 -6.24
CA ASN A 40 -7.43 3.61 -5.25
C ASN A 40 -6.29 4.03 -4.30
N LEU A 41 -5.03 3.81 -4.70
CA LEU A 41 -3.86 4.28 -3.95
C LEU A 41 -3.83 5.82 -3.93
N SER A 42 -3.48 6.36 -2.77
CA SER A 42 -3.36 7.79 -2.51
C SER A 42 -2.29 8.03 -1.44
N ILE A 43 -1.80 9.26 -1.33
CA ILE A 43 -0.78 9.64 -0.34
C ILE A 43 -1.14 9.22 1.10
N PRO A 44 -2.36 9.45 1.63
CA PRO A 44 -2.66 9.06 3.00
C PRO A 44 -2.74 7.53 3.18
N ASN A 45 -3.14 6.79 2.15
CA ASN A 45 -3.37 5.34 2.28
C ASN A 45 -2.18 4.47 1.84
N VAL A 46 -1.18 5.03 1.15
CA VAL A 46 -0.07 4.26 0.57
C VAL A 46 0.80 3.61 1.65
N CYS A 47 0.97 4.28 2.80
CA CYS A 47 1.70 3.76 3.95
C CYS A 47 1.02 2.52 4.53
N GLU A 48 -0.30 2.57 4.67
CA GLU A 48 -1.09 1.44 5.14
C GLU A 48 -1.11 0.30 4.12
N ALA A 49 -1.28 0.62 2.84
CA ALA A 49 -1.23 -0.34 1.74
C ALA A 49 0.11 -1.08 1.69
N LEU A 50 1.21 -0.39 1.98
CA LEU A 50 2.54 -0.98 2.11
C LEU A 50 2.58 -2.01 3.24
N LEU A 51 2.12 -1.63 4.44
CA LEU A 51 2.08 -2.54 5.60
C LEU A 51 1.22 -3.77 5.33
N LEU A 52 0.07 -3.60 4.67
CA LEU A 52 -0.80 -4.70 4.26
C LEU A 52 -0.12 -5.64 3.27
N SER A 53 0.55 -5.09 2.25
CA SER A 53 1.27 -5.90 1.27
C SER A 53 2.38 -6.73 1.90
N ASP A 54 3.07 -6.18 2.90
CA ASP A 54 4.15 -6.87 3.60
C ASP A 54 3.61 -7.95 4.55
N LEU A 55 2.56 -7.63 5.31
CA LEU A 55 1.89 -8.56 6.23
C LEU A 55 1.40 -9.83 5.51
N HIS A 56 0.82 -9.64 4.32
CA HIS A 56 0.22 -10.71 3.53
C HIS A 56 1.16 -11.30 2.47
N GLN A 57 2.43 -10.89 2.48
CA GLN A 57 3.47 -11.27 1.50
C GLN A 57 2.98 -11.17 0.04
N ASP A 58 2.19 -10.15 -0.24
CA ASP A 58 1.58 -9.92 -1.56
C ASP A 58 2.54 -9.09 -2.42
N GLY A 59 3.34 -9.79 -3.23
CA GLY A 59 4.32 -9.17 -4.12
C GLY A 59 3.68 -8.24 -5.15
N ASP A 60 2.49 -8.61 -5.65
CA ASP A 60 1.78 -7.83 -6.66
C ASP A 60 1.30 -6.49 -6.11
N MET A 61 0.76 -6.47 -4.88
CA MET A 61 0.37 -5.26 -4.18
C MET A 61 1.60 -4.42 -3.82
N LYS A 62 2.67 -5.08 -3.34
CA LYS A 62 3.91 -4.43 -2.93
C LYS A 62 4.57 -3.68 -4.08
N THR A 63 4.63 -4.26 -5.28
CA THR A 63 5.15 -3.58 -6.47
C THR A 63 4.33 -2.34 -6.82
N ALA A 64 2.99 -2.43 -6.82
CA ALA A 64 2.15 -1.28 -7.16
C ALA A 64 2.28 -0.13 -6.15
N VAL A 65 2.37 -0.45 -4.86
CA VAL A 65 2.62 0.54 -3.80
C VAL A 65 3.97 1.22 -4.00
N LEU A 66 5.00 0.44 -4.33
CA LEU A 66 6.33 0.95 -4.55
C LEU A 66 6.45 1.85 -5.79
N ASP A 67 5.75 1.51 -6.87
CA ASP A 67 5.66 2.33 -8.06
C ASP A 67 4.96 3.67 -7.76
N PHE A 68 3.89 3.64 -6.94
CA PHE A 68 3.22 4.87 -6.49
C PHE A 68 4.14 5.74 -5.62
N ILE A 69 4.81 5.16 -4.62
CA ILE A 69 5.78 5.90 -3.79
C ILE A 69 6.87 6.51 -4.67
N SER A 70 7.27 5.83 -5.73
CA SER A 70 8.31 6.28 -6.64
C SER A 70 7.91 7.44 -7.53
N GLU A 71 6.63 7.58 -7.81
CA GLU A 71 6.06 8.65 -8.62
C GLU A 71 5.77 9.89 -7.75
N TYR A 72 5.38 9.68 -6.49
CA TYR A 72 4.98 10.73 -5.55
C TYR A 72 5.91 10.87 -4.33
N ASP A 73 7.17 10.47 -4.46
CA ASP A 73 8.14 10.31 -3.36
C ASP A 73 8.22 11.53 -2.43
N SER A 74 8.35 12.72 -2.99
CA SER A 74 8.43 13.98 -2.26
C SER A 74 7.18 14.26 -1.41
N ALA A 75 5.99 13.94 -1.92
CA ALA A 75 4.74 14.16 -1.22
C ALA A 75 4.49 13.07 -0.16
N VAL A 76 4.83 11.82 -0.47
CA VAL A 76 4.72 10.70 0.46
C VAL A 76 5.68 10.87 1.64
N PHE A 77 6.96 11.17 1.40
CA PHE A 77 7.93 11.36 2.48
C PHE A 77 7.68 12.61 3.34
N ALA A 78 6.94 13.59 2.80
CA ALA A 78 6.52 14.76 3.57
C ALA A 78 5.27 14.50 4.45
N SER A 79 4.52 13.44 4.16
CA SER A 79 3.22 13.13 4.79
C SER A 79 3.38 12.76 6.28
N GLU A 80 2.30 12.91 7.05
CA GLU A 80 2.30 12.57 8.48
C GLU A 80 2.30 11.05 8.67
N GLU A 81 1.55 10.35 7.83
CA GLU A 81 1.45 8.88 7.81
C GLU A 81 2.82 8.23 7.61
N TRP A 82 3.67 8.84 6.78
CA TRP A 82 5.04 8.37 6.58
C TRP A 82 5.91 8.54 7.83
N LYS A 83 5.82 9.70 8.49
CA LYS A 83 6.59 9.99 9.71
C LYS A 83 6.15 9.10 10.87
N GLU A 84 4.86 8.84 11.01
CA GLU A 84 4.34 7.90 11.99
C GLU A 84 4.88 6.49 11.76
N LEU A 85 4.94 6.08 10.49
CA LEU A 85 5.45 4.79 10.10
C LEU A 85 6.96 4.65 10.39
N GLU A 86 7.75 5.69 10.17
CA GLU A 86 9.17 5.74 10.57
C GLU A 86 9.33 5.63 12.09
N ASN A 87 8.51 6.35 12.87
CA ASN A 87 8.54 6.32 14.33
C ASN A 87 8.17 4.95 14.92
N ASN A 88 7.25 4.24 14.26
CA ASN A 88 6.81 2.91 14.67
C ASN A 88 7.83 1.80 14.39
N ASN A 89 9.03 2.13 13.86
CA ASN A 89 10.12 1.18 13.61
C ASN A 89 9.68 -0.09 12.86
N SER A 90 8.79 0.07 11.87
CA SER A 90 8.39 -1.05 11.01
C SER A 90 9.56 -1.42 10.09
N SER A 91 10.40 -2.35 10.55
CA SER A 91 11.63 -2.78 9.87
C SER A 91 11.38 -3.26 8.43
N SER A 92 10.16 -3.73 8.15
CA SER A 92 9.67 -4.05 6.82
C SER A 92 9.69 -2.88 5.85
N VAL A 93 9.25 -1.70 6.28
CA VAL A 93 9.15 -0.53 5.38
C VAL A 93 10.50 0.11 5.15
N ILE A 94 11.36 0.15 6.18
CA ILE A 94 12.74 0.61 6.07
C ILE A 94 13.51 -0.26 5.06
N ASN A 95 13.28 -1.57 5.04
CA ASN A 95 13.92 -2.47 4.08
C ASN A 95 13.40 -2.26 2.65
N VAL A 96 12.09 -2.05 2.49
CA VAL A 96 11.48 -1.75 1.18
C VAL A 96 12.01 -0.43 0.62
N LEU A 97 12.09 0.61 1.44
CA LEU A 97 12.72 1.88 1.10
C LEU A 97 14.19 1.75 0.76
N ARG A 98 14.94 0.98 1.55
CA ARG A 98 16.37 0.78 1.33
C ARG A 98 16.61 0.09 -0.02
N GLU A 99 15.84 -0.95 -0.34
CA GLU A 99 15.89 -1.62 -1.64
C GLU A 99 15.47 -0.68 -2.79
N PHE A 100 14.43 0.13 -2.60
CA PHE A 100 13.95 1.04 -3.64
C PHE A 100 14.90 2.21 -3.92
N CYS A 101 15.41 2.84 -2.87
CA CYS A 101 16.42 3.89 -2.96
C CYS A 101 17.75 3.36 -3.53
N CYS A 102 18.14 2.13 -3.20
CA CYS A 102 19.32 1.49 -3.77
C CYS A 102 19.15 1.19 -5.26
N ASN A 103 17.98 0.73 -5.71
CA ASN A 103 17.75 0.37 -7.11
C ASN A 103 17.60 1.58 -8.05
N LYS A 104 17.06 2.72 -7.60
CA LYS A 104 17.01 3.94 -8.44
C LYS A 104 18.37 4.63 -8.61
N ARG A 105 19.34 4.38 -7.72
CA ARG A 105 20.64 5.06 -7.75
C ARG A 105 21.59 4.58 -8.86
N PHE A 106 21.20 3.54 -9.61
CA PHE A 106 21.99 2.93 -10.69
C PHE A 106 21.34 3.02 -12.08
N LYS A 107 20.30 3.83 -12.27
CA LYS A 107 19.70 4.08 -13.58
C LYS A 107 19.89 5.50 -14.05
#